data_AF-A0A2J4PMT3-F1
#
_entry.id   AF-A0A2J4PMT3-F1
#
_cell.length_a   1.000
_cell.length_b   1.000
_cell.length_c   1.000
_cell.angle_alpha   90.00
_cell.angle_beta   90.00
_cell.angle_gamma   90.00
#
_symmetry.space_group_name_H-M   'P 1'
#
loop_
_entity.id
_entity.type
_entity.pdbx_description
1 polymer ?
#
loop_
_entity_poly.entity_id
_entity_poly.type
_entity_poly.pdbx_seq_one_letter_code
_entity_poly.pdbx_strand_id
1 'polypeptide(L)' 'PYHQEQLAGGTPEENRDILTRLLQGKGEAAHEAAVAANVAMLMRLHGHEDLKANAQQVIDVLHSGAAYDRVTALAARG' A
#
# COMPACT_ATOMS: atom_id res chain seq x y z
N PRO A 1 -7.15 -16.42 5.26
CA PRO A 1 -6.12 -16.41 4.19
C PRO A 1 -6.62 -15.57 3.02
N TYR A 2 -5.74 -14.91 2.27
CA TYR A 2 -6.12 -14.12 1.08
C TYR A 2 -5.96 -14.96 -0.20
N HIS A 3 -6.78 -14.68 -1.21
CA HIS A 3 -6.78 -15.33 -2.52
C HIS A 3 -6.34 -14.35 -3.61
N GLN A 4 -5.70 -14.86 -4.67
CA GLN A 4 -5.18 -14.03 -5.76
C GLN A 4 -6.27 -13.20 -6.45
N GLU A 5 -7.49 -13.73 -6.57
CA GLU A 5 -8.62 -13.01 -7.17
C GLU A 5 -8.98 -11.73 -6.39
N GLN A 6 -8.64 -11.65 -5.09
CA GLN A 6 -8.88 -10.47 -4.26
C GLN A 6 -7.91 -9.31 -4.55
N LEU A 7 -6.90 -9.53 -5.40
CA LEU A 7 -5.96 -8.51 -5.87
C LEU A 7 -6.21 -8.13 -7.32
N ALA A 8 -7.28 -8.66 -7.92
CA ALA A 8 -7.62 -8.37 -9.31
C ALA A 8 -7.89 -6.87 -9.48
N GLY A 9 -7.19 -6.27 -10.44
CA GLY A 9 -7.53 -4.94 -10.93
C GLY A 9 -8.75 -4.98 -11.85
N GLY A 10 -9.16 -3.81 -12.31
CA GLY A 10 -10.24 -3.62 -13.27
C GLY A 10 -9.88 -2.60 -14.34
N THR A 11 -10.87 -1.80 -14.71
CA THR A 11 -10.74 -0.60 -15.56
C THR A 11 -9.79 0.44 -14.94
N PRO A 12 -9.28 1.40 -15.71
CA PRO A 12 -8.44 2.48 -15.19
C PRO A 12 -9.09 3.25 -14.02
N GLU A 13 -10.38 3.52 -14.10
CA GLU A 13 -11.15 4.22 -13.07
C GLU A 13 -11.27 3.38 -11.80
N GLU A 14 -11.54 2.09 -11.93
CA GLU A 14 -11.59 1.15 -10.80
C GLU A 14 -10.22 1.04 -10.12
N ASN A 15 -9.14 0.92 -10.89
CA ASN A 15 -7.79 0.85 -10.34
C ASN A 15 -7.40 2.15 -9.62
N ARG A 16 -7.78 3.31 -10.15
CA ARG A 16 -7.58 4.61 -9.49
C ARG A 16 -8.30 4.64 -8.15
N ASP A 17 -9.55 4.18 -8.10
CA ASP A 17 -10.37 4.25 -6.89
C ASP A 17 -9.90 3.23 -5.83
N ILE A 18 -9.49 2.03 -6.25
CA ILE A 18 -8.82 1.03 -5.39
C ILE A 18 -7.55 1.63 -4.79
N LEU A 19 -6.66 2.18 -5.61
CA LEU A 19 -5.40 2.76 -5.17
C LEU A 19 -5.62 3.96 -4.24
N THR A 20 -6.57 4.83 -4.57
CA THR A 20 -6.90 6.01 -3.75
C THR A 20 -7.38 5.59 -2.36
N ARG A 21 -8.32 4.63 -2.29
CA ARG A 21 -8.81 4.11 -1.00
C ARG A 21 -7.69 3.48 -0.18
N LEU A 22 -6.85 2.67 -0.82
CA LEU A 22 -5.72 2.00 -0.17
C LEU A 22 -4.76 3.01 0.47
N LEU A 23 -4.33 4.01 -0.28
CA LEU A 23 -3.37 5.01 0.20
C LEU A 23 -3.96 5.94 1.27
N GLN A 24 -5.28 6.03 1.36
CA GLN A 24 -6.02 6.76 2.39
C GLN A 24 -6.37 5.90 3.63
N GLY A 25 -5.86 4.67 3.72
CA GLY A 25 -6.12 3.78 4.86
C GLY A 25 -7.53 3.16 4.87
N LYS A 26 -8.19 3.11 3.71
CA LYS A 26 -9.54 2.57 3.52
C LYS A 26 -9.56 1.43 2.49
N GLY A 27 -8.40 0.78 2.33
CA GLY A 27 -8.21 -0.30 1.36
C GLY A 27 -8.87 -1.59 1.82
N GLU A 28 -8.91 -2.56 0.90
CA GLU A 28 -9.26 -3.93 1.29
C GLU A 28 -8.04 -4.62 1.88
N ALA A 29 -8.26 -5.45 2.90
CA ALA A 29 -7.19 -6.10 3.66
C ALA A 29 -6.23 -6.94 2.79
N ALA A 30 -6.73 -7.53 1.69
CA ALA A 30 -5.88 -8.27 0.75
C ALA A 30 -4.89 -7.34 0.03
N HIS A 31 -5.36 -6.19 -0.46
CA HIS A 31 -4.53 -5.18 -1.12
C HIS A 31 -3.51 -4.58 -0.15
N GLU A 32 -3.92 -4.27 1.09
CA GLU A 32 -3.03 -3.80 2.15
C GLU A 32 -1.92 -4.81 2.45
N ALA A 33 -2.27 -6.08 2.64
CA ALA A 33 -1.30 -7.13 2.93
C ALA A 33 -0.32 -7.36 1.77
N ALA A 34 -0.79 -7.30 0.52
CA ALA A 34 0.07 -7.44 -0.65
C ALA A 34 1.09 -6.29 -0.76
N VAL A 35 0.65 -5.05 -0.53
CA VAL A 35 1.56 -3.89 -0.51
C VAL A 35 2.54 -3.98 0.66
N ALA A 36 2.05 -4.30 1.87
CA ALA A 36 2.89 -4.45 3.05
C ALA A 36 3.98 -5.50 2.86
N ALA A 37 3.66 -6.66 2.28
CA ALA A 37 4.64 -7.70 2.01
C ALA A 37 5.72 -7.24 1.00
N ASN A 38 5.32 -6.62 -0.11
CA ASN A 38 6.26 -6.14 -1.13
C ASN A 38 7.18 -5.04 -0.60
N VAL A 39 6.64 -4.08 0.16
CA VAL A 39 7.42 -2.98 0.74
C VAL A 39 8.29 -3.46 1.89
N ALA A 40 7.84 -4.43 2.69
CA ALA A 40 8.68 -5.04 3.73
C ALA A 40 9.94 -5.69 3.15
N MET A 41 9.81 -6.36 2.00
CA MET A 41 10.95 -6.91 1.26
C MET A 41 11.86 -5.81 0.70
N LEU A 42 11.29 -4.72 0.18
CA LEU A 42 12.07 -3.55 -0.25
C LEU A 42 12.87 -2.91 0.91
N MET A 43 12.25 -2.77 2.09
CA MET A 43 12.92 -2.22 3.28
C MET A 43 14.09 -3.09 3.73
N ARG A 44 13.97 -4.42 3.61
CA ARG A 44 15.08 -5.34 3.90
C ARG A 44 16.31 -5.09 3.03
N LEU A 45 16.11 -4.78 1.74
CA LEU A 45 17.24 -4.41 0.85
C LEU A 45 17.97 -3.14 1.32
N HIS A 46 17.38 -2.37 2.24
CA HIS A 46 17.92 -1.16 2.83
C HIS A 46 18.33 -1.33 4.31
N GLY A 47 18.51 -2.57 4.79
CA GLY A 47 19.04 -2.86 6.12
C GLY A 47 18.00 -3.06 7.23
N HIS A 48 16.70 -3.03 6.90
CA HIS A 48 15.64 -3.36 7.85
C HIS A 48 15.36 -4.88 7.83
N GLU A 49 16.11 -5.68 8.59
CA GLU A 49 16.08 -7.15 8.46
C GLU A 49 14.77 -7.81 8.94
N ASP A 50 14.05 -7.21 9.88
CA ASP A 50 12.81 -7.80 10.43
C ASP A 50 11.62 -7.54 9.49
N LEU A 51 11.32 -8.51 8.64
CA LEU A 51 10.20 -8.44 7.70
C LEU A 51 8.83 -8.26 8.40
N LYS A 52 8.65 -8.80 9.60
CA LYS A 52 7.38 -8.68 10.32
C LYS A 52 7.21 -7.26 10.85
N ALA A 53 8.26 -6.70 11.45
CA ALA A 53 8.27 -5.31 11.89
C ALA A 53 8.09 -4.35 10.71
N ASN A 54 8.75 -4.61 9.59
CA ASN A 54 8.61 -3.80 8.38
C ASN A 54 7.18 -3.82 7.84
N ALA A 55 6.57 -5.01 7.72
CA ALA A 55 5.20 -5.13 7.24
C ALA A 55 4.22 -4.36 8.15
N GLN A 56 4.40 -4.45 9.48
CA GLN A 56 3.60 -3.69 10.43
C GLN A 56 3.79 -2.18 10.23
N GLN A 57 5.03 -1.71 10.08
CA GLN A 57 5.31 -0.30 9.82
C GLN A 57 4.63 0.19 8.54
N VAL A 58 4.61 -0.61 7.48
CA VAL A 58 3.93 -0.26 6.22
C VAL A 58 2.42 -0.18 6.41
N ILE A 59 1.83 -1.13 7.14
CA ILE A 59 0.39 -1.11 7.47
C ILE A 59 0.05 0.17 8.26
N ASP A 60 0.85 0.52 9.27
CA ASP A 60 0.63 1.72 10.08
C ASP A 60 0.69 3.00 9.21
N VAL A 61 1.63 3.06 8.26
CA VAL A 61 1.73 4.17 7.30
C VAL A 61 0.52 4.23 6.38
N LEU A 62 0.04 3.09 5.86
CA LEU A 62 -1.16 3.04 5.01
C LEU A 62 -2.39 3.52 5.78
N HIS A 63 -2.60 3.01 7.00
CA HIS A 63 -3.74 3.38 7.85
C HIS A 63 -3.71 4.86 8.28
N SER A 64 -2.53 5.47 8.37
CA SER A 64 -2.40 6.91 8.67
C SER A 64 -2.86 7.82 7.52
N GLY A 65 -2.97 7.31 6.29
CA GLY A 65 -3.26 8.10 5.09
C GLY A 65 -2.06 8.92 4.57
N ALA A 66 -0.92 8.90 5.25
CA ALA A 66 0.26 9.70 4.88
C ALA A 66 0.81 9.35 3.49
N ALA A 67 0.56 8.14 3.00
CA ALA A 67 0.94 7.73 1.64
C ALA A 67 0.14 8.51 0.57
N TYR A 68 -1.14 8.79 0.82
CA TYR A 68 -1.96 9.60 -0.08
C TYR A 68 -1.49 11.06 -0.13
N ASP A 69 -1.10 11.64 1.02
CA ASP A 69 -0.57 13.00 1.07
C ASP A 69 0.65 13.19 0.16
N ARG A 70 1.50 12.16 0.04
CA ARG A 70 2.66 12.19 -0.88
C ARG A 70 2.24 12.19 -2.35
N VAL A 71 1.18 11.45 -2.71
CA VAL A 71 0.63 11.47 -4.07
C VAL A 71 0.06 12.85 -4.39
N THR A 72 -0.72 13.44 -3.47
CA THR A 72 -1.26 14.80 -3.65
C THR A 72 -0.16 15.84 -3.76
N ALA A 73 0.88 15.75 -2.93
CA ALA A 73 2.04 16.63 -2.99
C ALA A 73 2.84 16.46 -4.30
N LEU A 74 2.90 15.25 -4.86
CA LEU A 74 3.53 15.01 -6.16
C LEU A 74 2.70 15.61 -7.30
N ALA A 75 1.38 15.39 -7.31
CA ALA A 75 0.48 15.95 -8.32
C ALA A 75 0.46 17.49 -8.31
N ALA A 76 0.67 18.11 -7.15
CA ALA A 76 0.80 19.57 -7.05
C ALA A 76 2.08 20.12 -7.71
N ARG A 77 3.00 19.26 -8.17
CA ARG A 77 4.28 19.65 -8.78
C ARG A 77 4.29 19.58 -10.31
N GLY A 78 3.21 19.10 -10.95
CA GLY A 78 3.04 19.01 -12.42
C GLY A 78 2.82 17.60 -12.92
#